data_AF-A0AAE4DDA0-F1
#
_entry.id   AF-A0AAE4DDA0-F1
#
_cell.length_a   1.000
_cell.length_b   1.000
_cell.length_c   1.000
_cell.angle_alpha   90.00
_cell.angle_beta   90.00
_cell.angle_gamma   90.00
#
_symmetry.space_group_name_H-M   'P 1'
#
loop_
_entity.id
_entity.type
_entity.pdbx_description
1 polymer ?
#
loop_
_entity_poly.entity_id
_entity_poly.type
_entity_poly.pdbx_seq_one_letter_code
_entity_poly.pdbx_strand_id
1 'polypeptide(L)'
;MRRFFIFLLVVIPSLTIAQRNFTNIDFRDGIYLKYEDFQLNDPLLPQEVYTPLDKNDPEFFTKLFELTSFRYENENGELVNVFTDEVFGLCANGNPYVQAGGGFYKIMVLGKLSYFLINDVQSGFKPQVGLAAGSFGTAAGVSIPVGGYSNEMRSFIFEFQSGEIKEMTPQNVAEFIKDDEQLYQQFMNLKRRERNVAMYIYVRKYNEKYPVSFPDKKEG
;
A
#
# COMPACT_ATOMS: atom_id res chain seq x y z
N MET A 1 -61.06 4.36 -29.44
CA MET A 1 -59.70 4.74 -29.86
C MET A 1 -58.77 4.67 -28.66
N ARG A 2 -57.89 3.67 -28.63
CA ARG A 2 -57.12 3.24 -27.43
C ARG A 2 -55.73 3.89 -27.49
N ARG A 3 -55.43 4.80 -26.56
CA ARG A 3 -54.17 5.55 -26.50
C ARG A 3 -53.05 4.62 -25.98
N PHE A 4 -52.04 4.38 -26.81
CA PHE A 4 -50.81 3.70 -26.41
C PHE A 4 -49.88 4.69 -25.72
N PHE A 5 -49.56 4.46 -24.44
CA PHE A 5 -48.48 5.13 -23.74
C PHE A 5 -47.17 4.39 -24.07
N ILE A 6 -46.24 5.07 -24.74
CA ILE A 6 -44.87 4.58 -24.95
C ILE A 6 -44.07 4.93 -23.70
N PHE A 7 -43.70 3.92 -22.90
CA PHE A 7 -42.72 4.06 -21.83
C PHE A 7 -41.33 4.18 -22.46
N LEU A 8 -40.73 5.37 -22.33
CA LEU A 8 -39.34 5.62 -22.71
C LEU A 8 -38.43 5.02 -21.63
N LEU A 9 -37.76 3.92 -21.95
CA LEU A 9 -36.84 3.23 -21.06
C LEU A 9 -35.51 3.99 -21.06
N VAL A 10 -35.32 4.86 -20.07
CA VAL A 10 -34.05 5.58 -19.85
C VAL A 10 -33.02 4.58 -19.34
N VAL A 11 -32.14 4.13 -20.24
CA VAL A 11 -30.96 3.36 -19.90
C VAL A 11 -29.97 4.31 -19.22
N ILE A 12 -29.88 4.27 -17.90
CA ILE A 12 -28.84 4.97 -17.14
C ILE A 12 -27.56 4.16 -17.31
N PRO A 13 -26.52 4.67 -18.00
CA PRO A 13 -25.26 3.96 -18.06
C PRO A 13 -24.68 3.98 -16.64
N SER A 14 -24.54 2.78 -16.06
CA SER A 14 -23.78 2.58 -14.85
C SER A 14 -22.34 2.96 -15.16
N LEU A 15 -21.95 4.20 -14.85
CA LEU A 15 -20.55 4.59 -14.77
C LEU A 15 -19.96 3.80 -13.60
N THR A 16 -19.47 2.61 -13.89
CA THR A 16 -18.46 1.95 -13.07
C THR A 16 -17.27 2.89 -13.06
N ILE A 17 -17.19 3.73 -12.04
CA ILE A 17 -15.95 4.38 -11.67
C ILE A 17 -15.08 3.22 -11.19
N ALA A 18 -14.38 2.57 -12.13
CA ALA A 18 -13.22 1.79 -11.80
C ALA A 18 -12.35 2.72 -10.96
N GLN A 19 -12.08 2.34 -9.71
CA GLN A 19 -11.05 2.98 -8.92
C GLN A 19 -9.76 2.79 -9.71
N ARG A 20 -9.42 3.76 -10.58
CA ARG A 20 -8.12 3.79 -11.26
C ARG A 20 -7.09 3.97 -10.16
N ASN A 21 -6.49 2.87 -9.73
CA ASN A 21 -5.22 2.87 -9.03
C ASN A 21 -4.22 3.47 -10.04
N PHE A 22 -3.78 4.70 -9.80
CA PHE A 22 -3.09 5.50 -10.82
C PHE A 22 -1.59 5.18 -10.98
N THR A 23 -1.24 3.94 -10.67
CA THR A 23 0.00 3.28 -11.04
C THR A 23 -0.37 1.81 -11.27
N ASN A 24 -0.55 1.40 -12.53
CA ASN A 24 -0.66 -0.02 -12.89
C ASN A 24 0.74 -0.65 -12.78
N ILE A 25 1.31 -0.60 -11.58
CA ILE A 25 2.52 -1.31 -11.28
C ILE A 25 2.08 -2.63 -10.68
N ASP A 26 2.18 -3.67 -11.50
CA ASP A 26 1.87 -5.03 -11.09
C ASP A 26 3.10 -5.60 -10.37
N PHE A 27 3.07 -5.54 -9.03
CA PHE A 27 4.08 -6.20 -8.21
C PHE A 27 3.93 -7.73 -8.33
N ARG A 28 5.07 -8.42 -8.48
CA ARG A 28 5.11 -9.88 -8.48
C ARG A 28 4.90 -10.38 -7.05
N ASP A 29 4.05 -11.38 -6.88
CA ASP A 29 3.85 -11.99 -5.58
C ASP A 29 5.10 -12.75 -5.12
N GLY A 30 5.43 -12.61 -3.84
CA GLY A 30 6.63 -13.21 -3.24
C GLY A 30 7.24 -12.34 -2.14
N ILE A 31 8.46 -12.69 -1.75
CA ILE A 31 9.19 -12.07 -0.64
C ILE A 31 10.29 -11.18 -1.20
N TYR A 32 10.30 -9.91 -0.81
CA TYR A 32 11.35 -8.96 -1.17
C TYR A 32 12.33 -8.91 0.00
N LEU A 33 13.46 -9.62 -0.14
CA LEU A 33 14.43 -9.75 0.94
C LEU A 33 15.06 -8.40 1.24
N LYS A 34 15.45 -7.69 0.18
CA LYS A 34 16.06 -6.37 0.25
C LYS A 34 15.23 -5.32 -0.48
N TYR A 35 15.58 -4.07 -0.24
CA TYR A 35 14.96 -2.95 -0.92
C TYR A 35 15.18 -3.00 -2.43
N GLU A 36 16.36 -3.43 -2.88
CA GLU A 36 16.69 -3.54 -4.30
C GLU A 36 15.76 -4.53 -5.01
N ASP A 37 15.42 -5.65 -4.37
CA ASP A 37 14.46 -6.63 -4.90
C ASP A 37 13.09 -5.97 -5.16
N PHE A 38 12.68 -5.08 -4.25
CA PHE A 38 11.42 -4.35 -4.35
C PHE A 38 11.46 -3.30 -5.46
N GLN A 39 12.59 -2.62 -5.64
CA GLN A 39 12.80 -1.67 -6.73
C GLN A 39 12.83 -2.34 -8.10
N LEU A 40 13.37 -3.56 -8.17
CA LEU A 40 13.47 -4.35 -9.40
C LEU A 40 12.23 -5.22 -9.65
N ASN A 41 11.29 -5.28 -8.69
CA ASN A 41 10.13 -6.17 -8.73
C ASN A 41 10.55 -7.63 -8.95
N ASP A 42 11.59 -8.08 -8.26
CA ASP A 42 12.16 -9.42 -8.38
C ASP A 42 12.14 -10.15 -7.01
N PRO A 43 10.98 -10.67 -6.60
CA PRO A 43 10.85 -11.33 -5.31
C PRO A 43 11.35 -12.76 -5.34
N LEU A 44 11.74 -13.26 -4.16
CA LEU A 44 11.85 -14.68 -3.86
C LEU A 44 10.46 -15.32 -3.85
N LEU A 45 10.26 -16.33 -4.69
CA LEU A 45 8.99 -17.03 -4.81
C LEU A 45 8.77 -18.01 -3.65
N PRO A 46 7.51 -18.27 -3.23
CA PRO A 46 7.21 -19.28 -2.20
C PRO A 46 7.81 -20.66 -2.49
N GLN A 47 7.94 -21.00 -3.78
CA GLN A 47 8.52 -22.26 -4.24
C GLN A 47 10.02 -22.38 -3.94
N GLU A 48 10.74 -21.27 -3.90
CA GLU A 48 12.19 -21.19 -3.67
C GLU A 48 12.55 -21.17 -2.17
N VAL A 49 11.55 -20.99 -1.30
CA VAL A 49 11.72 -21.03 0.15
C VAL A 49 11.79 -22.48 0.64
N TYR A 50 12.81 -22.80 1.42
CA TYR A 50 12.94 -24.06 2.14
C TYR A 50 12.29 -23.92 3.52
N THR A 51 11.09 -24.50 3.66
CA THR A 51 10.26 -24.43 4.87
C THR A 51 9.38 -25.69 4.97
N PRO A 52 9.04 -26.18 6.18
CA PRO A 52 8.08 -27.27 6.35
C PRO A 52 6.63 -26.87 6.09
N LEU A 53 6.35 -25.59 5.85
CA LEU A 53 5.00 -25.07 5.59
C LEU A 53 4.49 -25.48 4.20
N ASP A 54 3.17 -25.63 4.08
CA ASP A 54 2.53 -25.83 2.77
C ASP A 54 2.55 -24.52 1.98
N LYS A 55 3.23 -24.55 0.83
CA LYS A 55 3.42 -23.40 -0.06
C LYS A 55 2.16 -23.00 -0.82
N ASN A 56 1.14 -23.85 -0.82
CA ASN A 56 -0.16 -23.57 -1.45
C ASN A 56 -1.20 -23.04 -0.44
N ASP A 57 -0.83 -22.93 0.83
CA ASP A 57 -1.70 -22.40 1.88
C ASP A 57 -1.96 -20.90 1.63
N PRO A 58 -3.22 -20.43 1.58
CA PRO A 58 -3.53 -19.01 1.49
C PRO A 58 -2.91 -18.16 2.61
N GLU A 59 -2.61 -18.77 3.76
CA GLU A 59 -1.97 -18.15 4.91
C GLU A 59 -0.45 -18.38 4.96
N PHE A 60 0.15 -18.88 3.87
CA PHE A 60 1.57 -19.21 3.79
C PHE A 60 2.47 -18.08 4.31
N PHE A 61 2.28 -16.85 3.82
CA PHE A 61 3.09 -15.71 4.24
C PHE A 61 2.93 -15.41 5.73
N THR A 62 1.69 -15.39 6.24
CA THR A 62 1.43 -15.17 7.67
C THR A 62 2.18 -16.19 8.52
N LYS A 63 2.06 -17.48 8.19
CA LYS A 63 2.72 -18.57 8.91
C LYS A 63 4.25 -18.53 8.77
N LEU A 64 4.75 -18.11 7.61
CA LEU A 64 6.19 -17.99 7.36
C LEU A 64 6.81 -16.90 8.24
N PHE A 65 6.16 -15.74 8.35
CA PHE A 65 6.65 -14.60 9.14
C PHE A 65 6.38 -14.73 10.65
N GLU A 66 5.63 -15.74 11.09
CA GLU A 66 5.59 -16.18 12.50
C GLU A 66 6.85 -16.96 12.91
N LEU A 67 7.60 -17.50 11.96
CA LEU A 67 8.90 -18.14 12.22
C LEU A 67 9.96 -17.07 12.50
N THR A 68 11.05 -17.46 13.15
CA THR A 68 12.21 -16.58 13.37
C THR A 68 13.07 -16.44 12.11
N SER A 69 13.10 -17.46 11.28
CA SER A 69 13.90 -17.48 10.05
C SER A 69 13.41 -18.55 9.09
N PHE A 70 13.76 -18.38 7.82
CA PHE A 70 13.61 -19.39 6.77
C PHE A 70 14.90 -19.48 5.94
N ARG A 71 15.00 -20.48 5.07
CA ARG A 71 16.15 -20.65 4.19
C ARG A 71 15.75 -20.58 2.73
N TYR A 72 16.68 -20.15 1.89
CA TYR A 72 16.57 -20.22 0.43
C TYR A 72 17.93 -20.53 -0.17
N GLU A 73 17.95 -20.98 -1.42
CA GLU A 73 19.18 -21.19 -2.18
C GLU A 73 19.50 -19.91 -2.95
N ASN A 74 20.68 -19.35 -2.75
CA ASN A 74 21.11 -18.15 -3.47
C ASN A 74 21.58 -18.49 -4.90
N GLU A 75 21.94 -17.46 -5.67
CA GLU A 75 22.42 -17.62 -7.05
C GLU A 75 23.68 -18.52 -7.17
N ASN A 76 24.45 -18.68 -6.09
CA ASN A 76 25.64 -19.53 -6.05
C ASN A 76 25.33 -20.99 -5.66
N GLY A 77 24.07 -21.33 -5.42
CA GLY A 77 23.65 -22.66 -4.95
C GLY A 77 23.86 -22.88 -3.43
N GLU A 78 24.13 -21.82 -2.68
CA GLU A 78 24.34 -21.91 -1.22
C GLU A 78 23.02 -21.72 -0.47
N LEU A 79 22.79 -22.54 0.54
CA LEU A 79 21.64 -22.37 1.44
C LEU A 79 21.91 -21.23 2.43
N VAL A 80 21.19 -20.13 2.24
CA VAL A 80 21.26 -18.93 3.08
C VAL A 80 20.10 -18.93 4.06
N ASN A 81 20.38 -18.60 5.32
CA ASN A 81 19.37 -18.38 6.35
C ASN A 81 19.02 -16.89 6.43
N VAL A 82 17.74 -16.56 6.39
CA VAL A 82 17.21 -15.19 6.46
C VAL A 82 16.35 -15.06 7.70
N PHE A 83 16.61 -14.05 8.53
CA PHE A 83 15.73 -13.73 9.64
C PHE A 83 14.51 -12.95 9.14
N THR A 84 13.34 -13.27 9.68
CA THR A 84 12.07 -12.71 9.22
C THR A 84 11.91 -11.22 9.52
N ASP A 85 12.68 -10.69 10.47
CA ASP A 85 12.77 -9.27 10.84
C ASP A 85 13.78 -8.46 10.01
N GLU A 86 14.55 -9.12 9.13
CA GLU A 86 15.47 -8.48 8.18
C GLU A 86 14.86 -8.31 6.78
N VAL A 87 13.65 -8.85 6.55
CA VAL A 87 12.99 -8.85 5.24
C VAL A 87 12.37 -7.49 4.94
N PHE A 88 12.74 -6.89 3.82
CA PHE A 88 12.21 -5.57 3.43
C PHE A 88 10.67 -5.56 3.28
N GLY A 89 10.11 -6.55 2.59
CA GLY A 89 8.68 -6.56 2.29
C GLY A 89 8.19 -7.85 1.63
N LEU A 90 6.90 -7.86 1.30
CA LEU A 90 6.27 -8.96 0.56
C LEU A 90 5.18 -8.42 -0.36
N CYS A 91 4.84 -9.17 -1.40
CA CYS A 91 3.61 -8.95 -2.16
C CYS A 91 2.76 -10.22 -2.11
N ALA A 92 1.50 -10.06 -1.73
CA ALA A 92 0.54 -11.16 -1.63
C ALA A 92 -0.78 -10.77 -2.32
N ASN A 93 -1.21 -11.59 -3.27
CA ASN A 93 -2.41 -11.36 -4.07
C ASN A 93 -2.39 -9.99 -4.76
N GLY A 94 -1.23 -9.59 -5.29
CA GLY A 94 -1.00 -8.29 -5.94
C GLY A 94 -1.00 -7.08 -4.99
N ASN A 95 -0.96 -7.30 -3.68
CA ASN A 95 -0.87 -6.22 -2.69
C ASN A 95 0.54 -6.19 -2.09
N PRO A 96 1.31 -5.09 -2.30
CA PRO A 96 2.62 -4.95 -1.68
C PRO A 96 2.52 -4.46 -0.22
N TYR A 97 3.39 -5.01 0.63
CA TYR A 97 3.54 -4.71 2.04
C TYR A 97 5.01 -4.46 2.37
N VAL A 98 5.27 -3.52 3.28
CA VAL A 98 6.61 -3.23 3.80
C VAL A 98 6.71 -3.62 5.27
N GLN A 99 7.88 -4.07 5.68
CA GLN A 99 8.17 -4.32 7.09
C GLN A 99 8.51 -3.00 7.79
N ALA A 100 7.79 -2.70 8.87
CA ALA A 100 8.10 -1.59 9.76
C ALA A 100 7.64 -1.94 11.17
N GLY A 101 8.29 -1.43 12.22
CA GLY A 101 7.79 -1.56 13.60
C GLY A 101 7.46 -2.99 14.08
N GLY A 102 8.09 -4.03 13.49
CA GLY A 102 7.84 -5.44 13.81
C GLY A 102 6.62 -6.07 13.10
N GLY A 103 6.05 -5.41 12.10
CA GLY A 103 4.92 -5.94 11.32
C GLY A 103 4.97 -5.55 9.85
N PHE A 104 4.05 -6.12 9.06
CA PHE A 104 3.90 -5.82 7.63
C PHE A 104 2.73 -4.87 7.41
N TYR A 105 2.98 -3.76 6.74
CA TYR A 105 1.99 -2.73 6.45
C TYR A 105 1.77 -2.60 4.96
N LYS A 106 0.50 -2.64 4.56
CA LYS A 106 0.11 -2.51 3.17
C LYS A 106 0.50 -1.12 2.65
N ILE A 107 1.15 -1.08 1.49
CA ILE A 107 1.35 0.15 0.75
C ILE A 107 0.01 0.55 0.12
N MET A 108 -0.46 1.75 0.47
CA MET A 108 -1.78 2.26 0.08
C MET A 108 -1.74 2.90 -1.31
N VAL A 109 -0.66 3.63 -1.59
CA VAL A 109 -0.36 4.16 -2.92
C VAL A 109 1.09 3.87 -3.21
N LEU A 110 1.29 3.34 -4.41
CA LEU A 110 2.58 3.02 -4.96
C LEU A 110 2.90 4.02 -6.07
N GLY A 111 4.12 4.55 -6.07
CA GLY A 111 4.56 5.56 -7.01
C GLY A 111 5.89 6.14 -6.57
N LYS A 112 6.34 7.23 -7.20
CA LYS A 112 7.65 7.83 -6.87
C LYS A 112 7.68 8.23 -5.40
N LEU A 113 6.54 8.73 -4.91
CA LEU A 113 6.21 8.84 -3.50
C LEU A 113 5.16 7.81 -3.14
N SER A 114 5.57 6.77 -2.44
CA SER A 114 4.67 5.75 -1.93
C SER A 114 4.27 6.06 -0.50
N TYR A 115 3.12 5.58 -0.03
CA TYR A 115 2.74 5.74 1.37
C TYR A 115 2.02 4.53 1.95
N PHE A 116 2.19 4.34 3.25
CA PHE A 116 1.56 3.29 4.05
C PHE A 116 1.15 3.85 5.41
N LEU A 117 0.36 3.06 6.14
CA LEU A 117 -0.22 3.48 7.40
C LEU A 117 0.18 2.49 8.50
N ILE A 118 0.74 3.01 9.58
CA ILE A 118 1.05 2.25 10.79
C ILE A 118 0.01 2.60 11.84
N ASN A 119 -0.69 1.58 12.34
CA ASN A 119 -1.47 1.71 13.55
C ASN A 119 -0.56 1.35 14.71
N ASP A 120 -0.42 2.22 15.71
CA ASP A 120 0.45 2.02 16.89
C ASP A 120 -0.12 0.99 17.89
N VAL A 121 -0.66 -0.12 17.37
CA VAL A 121 -1.07 -1.27 18.17
C VAL A 121 0.17 -2.12 18.40
N GLN A 122 1.08 -1.63 19.25
CA GLN A 122 1.92 -2.57 19.97
C GLN A 122 1.02 -3.41 20.89
N SER A 123 1.13 -4.73 20.76
CA SER A 123 0.44 -5.82 21.49
C SER A 123 -0.86 -6.36 20.90
N GLY A 124 -0.74 -7.55 20.30
CA GLY A 124 -1.77 -8.59 20.37
C GLY A 124 -2.86 -8.52 19.30
N PHE A 125 -2.61 -9.13 18.14
CA PHE A 125 -3.66 -9.46 17.20
C PHE A 125 -4.65 -10.47 17.84
N LYS A 126 -5.83 -9.98 18.22
CA LYS A 126 -7.05 -10.79 18.33
C LYS A 126 -8.09 -10.18 17.38
N PRO A 127 -8.49 -10.87 16.30
CA PRO A 127 -9.51 -10.35 15.41
C PRO A 127 -10.86 -10.48 16.12
N GLN A 128 -11.47 -9.37 16.50
CA GLN A 128 -12.84 -9.34 16.99
C GLN A 128 -13.76 -8.72 15.94
N VAL A 129 -14.71 -9.51 15.45
CA VAL A 129 -15.78 -9.07 14.55
C VAL A 129 -16.76 -8.22 15.36
N GLY A 130 -16.82 -6.91 15.08
CA GLY A 130 -17.73 -5.99 15.74
C GLY A 130 -18.62 -5.25 14.74
N LEU A 131 -19.94 -5.36 14.88
CA LEU A 131 -20.92 -4.50 14.22
C LEU A 131 -21.03 -3.17 14.98
N ALA A 132 -20.91 -2.03 14.29
CA ALA A 132 -21.15 -0.71 14.88
C ALA A 132 -22.21 0.08 14.10
N ALA A 133 -23.32 0.39 14.78
CA ALA A 133 -24.43 1.20 14.28
C ALA A 133 -24.07 2.70 14.31
N GLY A 134 -24.16 3.37 13.17
CA GLY A 134 -23.87 4.79 13.00
C GLY A 134 -25.13 5.67 12.90
N SER A 135 -25.11 6.79 13.62
CA SER A 135 -26.12 7.84 13.68
C SER A 135 -26.02 8.81 12.47
N PHE A 136 -26.34 8.34 11.27
CA PHE A 136 -26.89 9.16 10.17
C PHE A 136 -27.44 8.21 9.10
N GLY A 137 -28.68 8.42 8.68
CA GLY A 137 -29.46 7.46 7.90
C GLY A 137 -28.83 7.02 6.58
N THR A 138 -28.84 5.70 6.39
CA THR A 138 -28.98 4.97 5.11
C THR A 138 -28.01 5.32 3.97
N ALA A 139 -26.79 4.80 4.06
CA ALA A 139 -26.05 4.13 2.98
C ALA A 139 -24.87 3.38 3.62
N ALA A 140 -24.53 2.19 3.11
CA ALA A 140 -23.42 1.40 3.63
C ALA A 140 -22.10 2.19 3.54
N GLY A 141 -21.62 2.67 4.68
CA GLY A 141 -20.44 3.53 4.81
C GLY A 141 -19.67 3.16 6.08
N VAL A 142 -18.34 3.22 5.98
CA VAL A 142 -17.39 2.90 7.04
C VAL A 142 -17.62 3.82 8.24
N SER A 143 -17.98 3.26 9.39
CA SER A 143 -18.12 3.99 10.66
C SER A 143 -16.77 4.05 11.38
N ILE A 144 -16.37 5.26 11.77
CA ILE A 144 -15.20 5.50 12.62
C ILE A 144 -15.70 5.55 14.08
N PRO A 145 -15.22 4.69 15.00
CA PRO A 145 -15.63 4.76 16.39
C PRO A 145 -15.04 6.01 17.07
N VAL A 146 -15.91 6.79 17.71
CA VAL A 146 -15.54 7.89 18.61
C VAL A 146 -15.48 7.32 20.03
N GLY A 147 -14.27 7.07 20.54
CA GLY A 147 -14.07 6.62 21.92
C GLY A 147 -12.63 6.22 22.25
N GLY A 148 -11.88 7.14 22.87
CA GLY A 148 -11.02 6.83 24.03
C GLY A 148 -9.86 5.83 23.90
N TYR A 149 -9.10 5.84 22.81
CA TYR A 149 -7.71 5.32 22.74
C TYR A 149 -6.96 6.23 21.76
N SER A 150 -5.72 6.65 22.03
CA SER A 150 -4.90 7.31 21.00
C SER A 150 -4.40 6.25 20.01
N ASN A 151 -5.35 5.66 19.26
CA ASN A 151 -5.11 4.90 18.04
C ASN A 151 -4.69 5.89 16.94
N GLU A 152 -3.57 6.58 17.12
CA GLU A 152 -3.06 7.49 16.10
C GLU A 152 -2.47 6.64 14.98
N MET A 153 -3.29 6.41 13.96
CA MET A 153 -2.87 5.89 12.66
C MET A 153 -1.88 6.90 12.07
N ARG A 154 -0.59 6.56 12.10
CA ARG A 154 0.47 7.39 11.54
C ARG A 154 0.71 7.01 10.10
N SER A 155 0.76 8.01 9.24
CA SER A 155 1.04 7.83 7.82
C SER A 155 2.52 8.01 7.58
N PHE A 156 3.11 7.14 6.78
CA PHE A 156 4.50 7.23 6.37
C PHE A 156 4.57 7.35 4.85
N ILE A 157 5.40 8.25 4.38
CA ILE A 157 5.72 8.45 2.98
C ILE A 157 7.15 7.97 2.75
N PHE A 158 7.39 7.30 1.63
CA PHE A 158 8.73 6.94 1.21
C PHE A 158 8.97 7.24 -0.26
N GLU A 159 10.19 7.64 -0.58
CA GLU A 159 10.61 7.88 -1.96
C GLU A 159 11.18 6.58 -2.56
N PHE A 160 10.62 6.18 -3.70
CA PHE A 160 10.79 4.85 -4.27
C PHE A 160 12.20 4.58 -4.83
N GLN A 161 13.01 5.60 -5.12
CA GLN A 161 14.34 5.42 -5.68
C GLN A 161 15.45 5.43 -4.61
N SER A 162 15.30 6.27 -3.60
CA SER A 162 16.28 6.52 -2.53
C SER A 162 16.03 5.69 -1.28
N GLY A 163 14.81 5.20 -1.09
CA GLY A 163 14.40 4.47 0.10
C GLY A 163 14.21 5.36 1.33
N GLU A 164 14.22 6.69 1.16
CA GLU A 164 14.01 7.62 2.26
C GLU A 164 12.58 7.50 2.79
N ILE A 165 12.43 7.18 4.08
CA ILE A 165 11.13 7.06 4.77
C ILE A 165 10.98 8.18 5.78
N LYS A 166 9.84 8.89 5.74
CA LYS A 166 9.47 9.93 6.71
C LYS A 166 8.00 9.80 7.10
N GLU A 167 7.66 10.28 8.29
CA GLU A 167 6.24 10.48 8.65
C GLU A 167 5.60 11.48 7.68
N MET A 168 4.39 11.22 7.23
CA MET A 168 3.69 12.05 6.26
C MET A 168 3.07 13.27 6.95
N THR A 169 3.91 14.30 7.11
CA THR A 169 3.52 15.64 7.58
C THR A 169 3.51 16.61 6.41
N PRO A 170 2.81 17.77 6.51
CA PRO A 170 2.84 18.76 5.44
C PRO A 170 4.24 19.22 5.09
N GLN A 171 5.13 19.31 6.08
CA GLN A 171 6.52 19.72 5.90
C GLN A 171 7.27 18.69 5.05
N ASN A 172 7.15 17.41 5.40
CA ASN A 172 7.84 16.34 4.67
C ASN A 172 7.26 16.17 3.25
N VAL A 173 5.94 16.27 3.09
CA VAL A 173 5.32 16.25 1.74
C VAL A 173 5.83 17.41 0.89
N ALA A 174 5.90 18.63 1.46
CA ALA A 174 6.44 19.79 0.76
C ALA A 174 7.93 19.58 0.39
N GLU A 175 8.71 18.94 1.24
CA GLU A 175 10.11 18.59 0.96
C GLU A 175 10.25 17.59 -0.18
N PHE A 176 9.41 16.56 -0.23
CA PHE A 176 9.46 15.54 -1.29
C PHE A 176 9.03 16.06 -2.67
N ILE A 177 8.15 17.05 -2.72
CA ILE A 177 7.66 17.63 -3.99
C ILE A 177 8.41 18.92 -4.39
N LYS A 178 9.45 19.32 -3.64
CA LYS A 178 10.13 20.61 -3.81
C LYS A 178 10.82 20.79 -5.16
N ASP A 179 11.15 19.67 -5.81
CA ASP A 179 11.71 19.66 -7.17
C ASP A 179 10.69 20.10 -8.23
N ASP A 180 9.39 20.03 -7.92
CA ASP A 180 8.32 20.58 -8.72
C ASP A 180 7.85 21.93 -8.17
N GLU A 181 8.51 23.00 -8.62
CA GLU A 181 8.20 24.39 -8.21
C GLU A 181 6.70 24.70 -8.29
N GLN A 182 6.03 24.31 -9.38
CA GLN A 182 4.61 24.61 -9.55
C GLN A 182 3.75 23.89 -8.50
N LEU A 183 3.99 22.59 -8.29
CA LEU A 183 3.22 21.79 -7.34
C LEU A 183 3.52 22.19 -5.89
N TYR A 184 4.78 22.47 -5.59
CA TYR A 184 5.24 22.97 -4.30
C TYR A 184 4.55 24.29 -3.94
N GLN A 185 4.59 25.29 -4.83
CA GLN A 185 3.96 26.60 -4.58
C GLN A 185 2.45 26.46 -4.40
N GLN A 186 1.78 25.64 -5.22
CA GLN A 186 0.35 25.33 -5.05
C GLN A 186 0.05 24.76 -3.66
N PHE A 187 0.87 23.84 -3.17
CA PHE A 187 0.70 23.24 -1.84
C PHE A 187 0.95 24.25 -0.71
N MET A 188 2.02 25.04 -0.82
CA MET A 188 2.42 26.00 0.22
C MET A 188 1.46 27.18 0.36
N ASN A 189 0.76 27.55 -0.72
CA ASN A 189 -0.28 28.58 -0.72
C ASN A 189 -1.57 28.18 0.02
N LEU A 190 -1.78 26.89 0.28
CA LEU A 190 -2.92 26.42 1.08
C LEU A 190 -2.76 26.82 2.55
N LYS A 191 -3.87 26.99 3.27
CA LYS A 191 -3.82 27.21 4.73
C LYS A 191 -3.31 25.95 5.43
N ARG A 192 -2.74 26.11 6.64
CA ARG A 192 -2.19 24.98 7.43
C ARG A 192 -3.18 23.81 7.57
N ARG A 193 -4.46 24.08 7.86
CA ARG A 193 -5.50 23.04 7.98
C ARG A 193 -5.79 22.34 6.65
N GLU A 194 -5.81 23.09 5.56
CA GLU A 194 -6.03 22.55 4.21
C GLU A 194 -4.85 21.68 3.78
N ARG A 195 -3.61 22.09 4.08
CA ARG A 195 -2.41 21.29 3.80
C ARG A 195 -2.45 19.92 4.45
N ASN A 196 -2.86 19.82 5.72
CA ASN A 196 -2.98 18.55 6.43
C ASN A 196 -3.88 17.54 5.69
N VAL A 197 -4.98 18.01 5.11
CA VAL A 197 -5.92 17.15 4.38
C VAL A 197 -5.43 16.89 2.95
N ALA A 198 -4.82 17.90 2.32
CA ALA A 198 -4.41 17.85 0.93
C ALA A 198 -3.13 17.02 0.68
N MET A 199 -2.38 16.62 1.71
CA MET A 199 -1.14 15.84 1.58
C MET A 199 -1.27 14.68 0.58
N TYR A 200 -2.26 13.81 0.78
CA TYR A 200 -2.51 12.64 -0.09
C TYR A 200 -2.81 13.03 -1.54
N ILE A 201 -3.53 14.13 -1.74
CA ILE A 201 -3.87 14.64 -3.09
C ILE A 201 -2.60 15.11 -3.79
N TYR A 202 -1.70 15.78 -3.09
CA TYR A 202 -0.46 16.29 -3.67
C TYR A 202 0.57 15.20 -3.92
N VAL A 203 0.65 14.19 -3.06
CA VAL A 203 1.41 12.95 -3.33
C VAL A 203 0.89 12.29 -4.62
N ARG A 204 -0.43 12.17 -4.77
CA ARG A 204 -1.03 11.62 -5.99
C ARG A 204 -0.70 12.45 -7.23
N LYS A 205 -0.86 13.77 -7.18
CA LYS A 205 -0.51 14.67 -8.29
C LYS A 205 0.96 14.55 -8.68
N TYR A 206 1.85 14.43 -7.70
CA TYR A 206 3.27 14.25 -7.93
C TYR A 206 3.55 12.93 -8.65
N ASN A 207 2.98 11.82 -8.18
CA ASN A 207 3.12 10.51 -8.81
C ASN A 207 2.54 10.46 -10.24
N GLU A 208 1.43 11.16 -10.49
CA GLU A 208 0.84 11.27 -11.83
C GLU A 208 1.77 12.00 -12.81
N LYS A 209 2.57 12.97 -12.33
CA LYS A 209 3.54 13.72 -13.15
C LYS A 209 4.89 13.02 -13.26
N TYR A 210 5.29 12.28 -12.23
CA TYR A 210 6.56 11.54 -12.15
C TYR A 210 6.28 10.06 -11.83
N PRO A 211 5.77 9.28 -12.79
CA PRO A 211 5.49 7.88 -12.57
C PRO A 211 6.79 7.10 -12.30
N VAL A 212 6.70 6.05 -11.48
CA VAL A 212 7.80 5.10 -11.32
C VAL A 212 7.91 4.24 -12.57
N SER A 213 9.13 4.13 -13.08
CA SER A 213 9.52 3.15 -14.09
C SER A 213 10.38 2.08 -13.45
N PHE A 214 10.02 0.81 -13.65
CA PHE A 214 10.93 -0.30 -13.37
C PHE A 214 11.97 -0.34 -14.49
N PRO A 215 13.25 -0.62 -14.19
CA PRO A 215 14.19 -0.94 -15.25
C PRO A 215 13.65 -2.14 -16.03
N ASP A 216 13.58 -2.04 -17.35
CA ASP A 216 13.21 -3.17 -18.21
C ASP A 216 14.12 -4.34 -17.84
N LYS A 217 13.52 -5.49 -17.51
CA LYS A 217 14.28 -6.71 -17.25
C LYS A 217 15.10 -6.97 -18.51
N LYS A 218 16.43 -6.97 -18.40
CA LYS A 218 17.27 -7.47 -19.48
C LYS A 218 16.85 -8.91 -19.70
N GLU A 219 16.18 -9.19 -20.82
CA GLU A 219 15.96 -10.56 -21.26
C GLU A 219 17.35 -11.21 -21.37
N GLY A 220 17.59 -12.17 -20.49
CA GLY A 220 18.76 -13.05 -20.53
C GLY A 220 18.46 -14.28 -21.37
#